data_AF-A0A3N9UWD8-F1
#
_entry.id   AF-A0A3N9UWD8-F1
#
_cell.length_a   1.000
_cell.length_b   1.000
_cell.length_c   1.000
_cell.angle_alpha   90.00
_cell.angle_beta   90.00
_cell.angle_gamma   90.00
#
_symmetry.space_group_name_H-M   'P 1'
#
loop_
_entity.id
_entity.type
_entity.pdbx_description
1 polymer ?
#
loop_
_entity_poly.entity_id
_entity_poly.type
_entity_poly.pdbx_seq_one_letter_code
_entity_poly.pdbx_strand_id
1 'polypeptide(L)'
;MITYNPKAWWGLIFKFHKSDTFRRLLPSMVTIALFATGVAYINDKVWPGHLQTTSVVHSLLGFVISLLMVFRTNTAYERWWEGRRFWGQLVNTSRNLALKLNAYLPRQHPLRGQLAFVLGEFADVLKDHLRDHGHRRSGPIGHGPNAVSAELFRLVETLRRQGELTREHVRNLNPDLSLLADICGGCERIKKTPIPYSYNLFIKKFIFAYIVTMPFVFVHDFGYWEILFTTFMFYVLASLEILAEEVENPFGTDANDLPTDQIAENIRQNVLEILLGQDR
;
A
#
# COMPACT_ATOMS: atom_id res chain seq x y z
N MET A 1 0.39 5.02 -7.51
CA MET A 1 1.56 5.86 -7.17
C MET A 1 1.72 7.05 -8.11
N ILE A 2 1.70 8.26 -7.55
CA ILE A 2 1.99 9.51 -8.26
C ILE A 2 3.50 9.62 -8.51
N THR A 3 3.92 9.82 -9.76
CA THR A 3 5.31 10.17 -10.08
C THR A 3 5.55 11.65 -9.85
N TYR A 4 6.58 12.01 -9.09
CA TYR A 4 6.93 13.40 -8.82
C TYR A 4 8.45 13.61 -8.73
N ASN A 5 8.89 14.86 -8.93
CA ASN A 5 10.29 15.23 -8.76
C ASN A 5 10.54 15.67 -7.30
N PRO A 6 11.29 14.90 -6.49
CA PRO A 6 11.54 15.25 -5.08
C PRO A 6 12.37 16.54 -4.92
N LYS A 7 13.07 16.99 -5.96
CA LYS A 7 13.86 18.24 -5.94
C LYS A 7 12.99 19.50 -6.11
N ALA A 8 11.73 19.35 -6.54
CA ALA A 8 10.81 20.48 -6.75
C ALA A 8 10.12 20.90 -5.43
N TRP A 9 10.91 21.21 -4.39
CA TRP A 9 10.46 21.39 -3.01
C TRP A 9 9.28 22.36 -2.86
N TRP A 10 9.41 23.59 -3.38
CA TRP A 10 8.32 24.58 -3.35
C TRP A 10 7.08 24.16 -4.14
N GLY A 11 7.28 23.51 -5.29
CA GLY A 11 6.18 23.00 -6.11
C GLY A 11 5.41 21.87 -5.44
N LEU A 12 6.03 21.13 -4.51
CA LEU A 12 5.37 20.09 -3.73
C LEU A 12 4.57 20.66 -2.55
N ILE A 13 5.06 21.72 -1.89
CA ILE A 13 4.37 22.39 -0.77
C ILE A 13 3.02 22.99 -1.22
N PHE A 14 2.99 23.59 -2.42
CA PHE A 14 1.80 24.28 -2.93
C PHE A 14 0.97 23.45 -3.93
N LYS A 15 1.32 22.17 -4.14
CA LYS A 15 0.52 21.26 -4.98
C LYS A 15 -0.63 20.68 -4.18
N PHE A 16 -1.83 21.22 -4.38
CA PHE A 16 -3.06 20.64 -3.88
C PHE A 16 -3.46 19.42 -4.75
N HIS A 17 -3.23 18.20 -4.26
CA HIS A 17 -3.59 16.97 -4.97
C HIS A 17 -5.09 16.63 -4.76
N LYS A 18 -5.69 15.80 -5.63
CA LYS A 18 -7.11 15.38 -5.48
C LYS A 18 -7.40 14.54 -4.22
N SER A 19 -6.37 13.92 -3.63
CA SER A 19 -6.42 13.15 -2.39
C SER A 19 -6.12 14.01 -1.16
N ASP A 20 -6.45 15.31 -1.21
CA ASP A 20 -6.02 16.27 -0.21
C ASP A 20 -6.54 15.89 1.19
N THR A 21 -5.65 15.35 2.01
CA THR A 21 -5.90 15.01 3.41
C THR A 21 -6.52 16.20 4.13
N PHE A 22 -6.11 17.42 3.76
CA PHE A 22 -6.69 18.67 4.25
C PHE A 22 -8.20 18.78 3.95
N ARG A 23 -8.63 18.57 2.70
CA ARG A 23 -10.07 18.64 2.34
C ARG A 23 -10.88 17.56 3.05
N ARG A 24 -10.32 16.37 3.21
CA ARG A 24 -10.94 15.26 3.94
C ARG A 24 -11.10 15.59 5.43
N LEU A 25 -10.12 16.26 6.02
CA LEU A 25 -10.12 16.65 7.44
C LEU A 25 -10.84 17.97 7.73
N LEU A 26 -11.09 18.81 6.72
CA LEU A 26 -11.66 20.14 6.88
C LEU A 26 -12.95 20.17 7.73
N PRO A 27 -13.93 19.27 7.55
CA PRO A 27 -15.13 19.27 8.41
C PRO A 27 -14.80 19.03 9.89
N SER A 28 -13.88 18.11 10.17
CA SER A 28 -13.41 17.81 11.53
C SER A 28 -12.59 18.95 12.11
N MET A 29 -11.75 19.60 11.30
CA MET A 29 -10.99 20.79 11.69
C MET A 29 -11.91 21.94 12.09
N VAL A 30 -12.97 22.20 11.31
CA VAL A 30 -13.97 23.22 11.65
C VAL A 30 -14.69 22.87 12.95
N THR A 31 -15.05 21.60 13.15
CA THR A 31 -15.69 21.15 14.40
C THR A 31 -14.78 21.35 15.61
N ILE A 32 -13.49 21.03 15.49
CA ILE A 32 -12.51 21.23 16.56
C ILE A 32 -12.27 22.72 16.81
N ALA A 33 -12.20 23.55 15.76
CA ALA A 33 -12.06 24.98 15.90
C ALA A 33 -13.27 25.60 16.61
N LEU A 34 -14.50 25.17 16.27
CA LEU A 34 -15.72 25.62 16.95
C LEU A 34 -15.75 25.17 18.42
N PHE A 35 -15.35 23.93 18.69
CA PHE A 35 -15.23 23.41 20.06
C PHE A 35 -14.23 24.22 20.89
N ALA A 36 -13.01 24.42 20.36
CA ALA A 36 -11.97 25.25 20.98
C ALA A 36 -12.47 26.69 21.21
N THR A 37 -13.16 27.28 20.23
CA THR A 37 -13.79 28.60 20.37
C THR A 37 -14.75 28.65 21.55
N GLY A 38 -15.55 27.60 21.74
CA GLY A 38 -16.44 27.47 22.90
C GLY A 38 -15.68 27.45 24.22
N VAL A 39 -14.59 26.69 24.31
CA VAL A 39 -13.73 26.63 25.50
C VAL A 39 -13.07 27.99 25.78
N ALA A 40 -12.52 28.64 24.75
CA ALA A 40 -11.95 29.98 24.85
C ALA A 40 -12.96 31.02 25.32
N TYR A 41 -14.18 30.99 24.77
CA TYR A 41 -15.26 31.89 25.17
C TYR A 41 -15.68 31.67 26.64
N ILE A 42 -15.80 30.41 27.07
CA ILE A 42 -16.12 30.08 28.46
C ILE A 42 -15.03 30.61 29.40
N ASN A 43 -13.75 30.39 29.07
CA ASN A 43 -12.64 30.89 29.87
C ASN A 43 -12.60 32.42 29.94
N ASP A 44 -12.91 33.12 28.84
CA ASP A 44 -12.83 34.59 28.79
C ASP A 44 -14.04 35.29 29.43
N LYS A 45 -15.26 34.78 29.21
CA LYS A 45 -16.51 35.49 29.56
C LYS A 45 -17.30 34.88 30.71
N VAL A 46 -17.27 33.56 30.86
CA VAL A 46 -18.15 32.87 31.82
C VAL A 46 -17.40 32.54 33.10
N TRP A 47 -16.16 32.05 32.97
CA TRP A 47 -15.40 31.52 34.10
C TRP A 47 -13.90 31.88 34.05
N PRO A 48 -13.56 33.19 34.14
CA PRO A 48 -12.19 33.65 34.06
C PRO A 48 -11.29 33.05 35.13
N GLY A 49 -10.12 32.55 34.71
CA GLY A 49 -9.04 32.09 35.57
C GLY A 49 -9.23 30.75 36.27
N HIS A 50 -10.33 30.03 36.03
CA HIS A 50 -10.58 28.75 36.71
C HIS A 50 -10.21 27.51 35.87
N LEU A 51 -9.96 27.67 34.57
CA LEU A 51 -9.43 26.61 33.70
C LEU A 51 -7.88 26.63 33.72
N GLN A 52 -7.30 26.54 34.92
CA GLN A 52 -5.85 26.45 35.12
C GLN A 52 -5.42 25.00 35.21
N THR A 53 -5.05 24.41 34.08
CA THR A 53 -4.50 23.05 34.01
C THR A 53 -3.02 23.11 33.65
N THR A 54 -2.22 22.16 34.14
CA THR A 54 -0.79 22.10 33.82
C THR A 54 -0.54 21.56 32.41
N SER A 55 0.25 22.29 31.62
CA SER A 55 0.70 21.87 30.28
C SER A 55 1.78 20.78 30.30
N VAL A 56 2.34 20.46 31.47
CA VAL A 56 3.35 19.41 31.64
C VAL A 56 2.80 18.04 31.23
N VAL A 57 1.55 17.73 31.60
CA VAL A 57 0.92 16.45 31.25
C VAL A 57 0.75 16.34 29.73
N HIS A 58 0.26 17.38 29.06
CA HIS A 58 0.15 17.39 27.59
C HIS A 58 1.49 17.34 26.88
N SER A 59 2.55 17.89 27.47
CA SER A 59 3.90 17.78 26.91
C SER A 59 4.41 16.34 26.97
N LEU A 60 4.22 15.66 28.11
CA LEU A 60 4.56 14.25 28.28
C LEU A 60 3.73 13.35 27.35
N LEU A 61 2.41 13.55 27.31
CA LEU A 61 1.52 12.78 26.42
C LEU A 61 1.84 13.05 24.94
N GLY A 62 2.19 14.29 24.59
CA GLY A 62 2.60 14.66 23.24
C GLY A 62 3.87 13.93 22.78
N PHE A 63 4.84 13.77 23.69
CA PHE A 63 6.02 12.93 23.43
C PHE A 63 5.64 11.47 23.19
N VAL A 64 4.78 10.89 24.04
CA VAL A 64 4.33 9.49 23.89
C VAL A 64 3.55 9.30 22.58
N ILE A 65 2.65 10.22 22.21
CA ILE A 65 1.91 10.18 20.94
C ILE A 65 2.88 10.24 19.77
N SER A 66 3.85 11.16 19.80
CA SER A 66 4.84 11.29 18.74
C SER A 66 5.60 9.99 18.53
N LEU A 67 6.03 9.34 19.61
CA LEU A 67 6.70 8.04 19.54
C LEU A 67 5.80 6.94 18.96
N LEU A 68 4.54 6.86 19.39
CA LEU A 68 3.58 5.89 18.86
C LEU A 68 3.30 6.10 17.37
N MET A 69 3.19 7.36 16.94
CA MET A 69 3.00 7.71 15.53
C MET A 69 4.20 7.31 14.66
N VAL A 70 5.42 7.44 15.18
CA VAL A 70 6.63 6.98 14.49
C VAL A 70 6.59 5.46 14.29
N PHE A 71 6.30 4.69 15.33
CA PHE A 71 6.17 3.23 15.21
C PHE A 71 5.09 2.84 14.21
N ARG A 72 3.90 3.46 14.30
CA ARG A 72 2.78 3.24 13.40
C ARG A 72 3.13 3.49 11.94
N THR A 73 3.82 4.58 11.66
CA THR A 73 4.22 4.97 10.30
C THR A 73 5.31 4.04 9.77
N ASN A 74 6.28 3.67 10.60
CA ASN A 74 7.34 2.74 10.20
C ASN A 74 6.77 1.35 9.87
N THR A 75 5.88 0.81 10.71
CA THR A 75 5.25 -0.50 10.44
C THR A 75 4.39 -0.48 9.17
N ALA A 76 3.66 0.62 8.91
CA ALA A 76 2.94 0.78 7.64
C ALA A 76 3.90 0.78 6.44
N TYR A 77 4.97 1.56 6.52
CA TYR A 77 5.98 1.67 5.46
C TYR A 77 6.69 0.33 5.19
N GLU A 78 7.01 -0.45 6.23
CA GLU A 78 7.59 -1.78 6.08
C GLU A 78 6.71 -2.71 5.26
N ARG A 79 5.40 -2.72 5.52
CA ARG A 79 4.42 -3.51 4.75
C ARG A 79 4.35 -3.04 3.29
N TRP A 80 4.34 -1.74 3.06
CA TRP A 80 4.37 -1.17 1.72
C TRP A 80 5.63 -1.59 0.96
N TRP A 81 6.79 -1.49 1.61
CA TRP A 81 8.08 -1.86 1.03
C TRP A 81 8.18 -3.36 0.77
N GLU A 82 7.69 -4.20 1.68
CA GLU A 82 7.62 -5.65 1.49
C GLU A 82 6.74 -5.99 0.26
N GLY A 83 5.57 -5.36 0.13
CA GLY A 83 4.72 -5.49 -1.05
C GLY A 83 5.44 -5.08 -2.34
N ARG A 84 6.16 -3.95 -2.32
CA ARG A 84 6.96 -3.51 -3.47
C ARG A 84 8.05 -4.51 -3.84
N ARG A 85 8.70 -5.14 -2.85
CA ARG A 85 9.73 -6.15 -3.08
C ARG A 85 9.16 -7.40 -3.74
N PHE A 86 8.02 -7.91 -3.29
CA PHE A 86 7.34 -9.04 -3.93
C PHE A 86 6.98 -8.75 -5.40
N TRP A 87 6.41 -7.57 -5.67
CA TRP A 87 6.12 -7.15 -7.05
C TRP A 87 7.39 -6.95 -7.91
N GLY A 88 8.50 -6.50 -7.31
CA GLY A 88 9.79 -6.45 -7.98
C GLY A 88 10.36 -7.84 -8.30
N GLN A 89 10.19 -8.79 -7.37
CA GLN A 89 10.56 -10.17 -7.59
C GLN A 89 9.72 -10.79 -8.71
N LEU A 90 8.42 -10.48 -8.77
CA LEU A 90 7.54 -10.95 -9.83
C LEU A 90 7.99 -10.50 -11.22
N VAL A 91 8.42 -9.24 -11.37
CA VAL A 91 9.00 -8.73 -12.62
C VAL A 91 10.21 -9.56 -13.04
N ASN A 92 11.14 -9.80 -12.11
CA ASN A 92 12.37 -10.54 -12.39
C ASN A 92 12.09 -12.01 -12.74
N THR A 93 11.24 -12.69 -11.95
CA THR A 93 10.87 -14.09 -12.16
C THR A 93 10.16 -14.29 -13.50
N SER A 94 9.21 -13.41 -13.85
CA SER A 94 8.49 -13.47 -15.12
C SER A 94 9.43 -13.28 -16.31
N ARG A 95 10.36 -12.33 -16.22
CA ARG A 95 11.40 -12.11 -17.24
C ARG A 95 12.32 -13.33 -17.38
N ASN A 96 12.79 -13.89 -16.26
CA ASN A 96 13.68 -15.05 -16.28
C ASN A 96 13.00 -16.28 -16.89
N LEU A 97 11.74 -16.54 -16.55
CA LEU A 97 10.93 -17.60 -17.16
C LEU A 97 10.82 -17.41 -18.67
N ALA A 98 10.46 -16.19 -19.11
CA ALA A 98 10.34 -15.88 -20.53
C ALA A 98 11.67 -16.09 -21.28
N LEU A 99 12.80 -15.65 -20.72
CA LEU A 99 14.13 -15.83 -21.32
C LEU A 99 14.52 -17.31 -21.43
N LYS A 100 14.31 -18.10 -20.37
CA LYS A 100 14.60 -19.54 -20.37
C LYS A 100 13.73 -20.28 -21.37
N LEU A 101 12.43 -20.03 -21.38
CA LEU A 101 11.49 -20.61 -22.34
C LEU A 101 11.83 -20.21 -23.78
N ASN A 102 12.22 -18.95 -24.00
CA ASN A 102 12.67 -18.46 -25.30
C ASN A 102 13.90 -19.23 -25.81
N ALA A 103 14.87 -19.48 -24.92
CA ALA A 103 16.09 -20.21 -25.26
C ALA A 103 15.88 -21.71 -25.47
N TYR A 104 14.93 -22.33 -24.75
CA TYR A 104 14.70 -23.76 -24.81
C TYR A 104 13.76 -24.20 -25.94
N LEU A 105 12.85 -23.33 -26.38
CA LEU A 105 11.84 -23.69 -27.37
C LEU A 105 12.18 -23.18 -28.77
N PRO A 106 11.91 -23.96 -29.84
CA PRO A 106 12.00 -23.47 -31.21
C PRO A 106 11.12 -22.25 -31.45
N ARG A 107 11.54 -21.31 -32.32
CA ARG A 107 10.81 -20.05 -32.57
C ARG A 107 9.36 -20.25 -33.01
N GLN A 108 9.10 -21.26 -33.84
CA GLN A 108 7.77 -21.52 -34.41
C GLN A 108 6.93 -22.48 -33.54
N HIS A 109 7.37 -22.76 -32.31
CA HIS A 109 6.69 -23.74 -31.46
C HIS A 109 5.27 -23.24 -31.10
N PRO A 110 4.21 -24.04 -31.32
CA PRO A 110 2.82 -23.58 -31.22
C PRO A 110 2.42 -23.12 -29.81
N LEU A 111 3.06 -23.66 -28.76
CA LEU A 111 2.76 -23.31 -27.37
C LEU A 111 3.42 -22.00 -26.88
N ARG A 112 4.25 -21.32 -27.69
CA ARG A 112 4.91 -20.07 -27.25
C ARG A 112 3.90 -18.97 -26.94
N GLY A 113 2.88 -18.82 -27.79
CA GLY A 113 1.80 -17.86 -27.57
C GLY A 113 1.03 -18.13 -26.28
N GLN A 114 0.69 -19.40 -26.04
CA GLN A 114 -0.01 -19.80 -24.81
C GLN A 114 0.86 -19.57 -23.57
N LEU A 115 2.14 -19.96 -23.59
CA LEU A 115 3.07 -19.70 -22.48
C LEU A 115 3.22 -18.21 -22.19
N ALA A 116 3.37 -17.39 -23.22
CA ALA A 116 3.52 -15.94 -23.07
C ALA A 116 2.26 -15.32 -22.47
N PHE A 117 1.08 -15.73 -22.95
CA PHE A 117 -0.20 -15.27 -22.44
C PHE A 117 -0.39 -15.66 -20.97
N VAL A 118 -0.26 -16.94 -20.63
CA VAL A 118 -0.50 -17.44 -19.26
C VAL A 118 0.52 -16.85 -18.27
N LEU A 119 1.79 -16.71 -18.67
CA LEU A 119 2.81 -16.10 -17.83
C LEU A 119 2.57 -14.60 -17.62
N GLY A 120 2.17 -13.88 -18.68
CA GLY A 120 1.84 -12.46 -18.59
C GLY A 120 0.58 -12.20 -17.75
N GLU A 121 -0.43 -13.08 -17.84
CA GLU A 121 -1.71 -12.98 -17.13
C GLU A 121 -1.55 -13.15 -15.61
N PHE A 122 -0.52 -13.86 -15.14
CA PHE A 122 -0.32 -14.10 -13.70
C PHE A 122 -0.32 -12.80 -12.88
N ALA A 123 0.33 -11.74 -13.38
CA ALA A 123 0.43 -10.48 -12.68
C ALA A 123 -0.93 -9.76 -12.56
N ASP A 124 -1.76 -9.81 -13.61
CA ASP A 124 -3.12 -9.25 -13.59
C ASP A 124 -4.03 -10.03 -12.64
N VAL A 125 -3.98 -11.36 -12.69
CA VAL A 125 -4.78 -12.21 -11.80
C VAL A 125 -4.36 -12.01 -10.34
N LEU A 126 -3.07 -11.87 -10.06
CA LEU A 126 -2.58 -11.59 -8.70
C LEU A 126 -3.05 -10.21 -8.22
N LYS A 127 -2.94 -9.18 -9.04
CA LYS A 127 -3.44 -7.83 -8.72
C LYS A 127 -4.90 -7.86 -8.31
N ASP A 128 -5.73 -8.48 -9.13
CA ASP A 128 -7.18 -8.45 -8.93
C ASP A 128 -7.61 -9.32 -7.75
N HIS A 129 -6.92 -10.45 -7.53
CA HIS A 129 -7.02 -11.23 -6.29
C HIS A 129 -6.70 -10.40 -5.04
N LEU A 130 -5.64 -9.59 -5.07
CA LEU A 130 -5.27 -8.72 -3.95
C LEU A 130 -6.23 -7.56 -3.75
N ARG A 131 -7.04 -7.19 -4.77
CA ARG A 131 -8.07 -6.14 -4.68
C ARG A 131 -9.49 -6.67 -4.42
N ASP A 132 -9.65 -7.98 -4.19
CA ASP A 132 -10.96 -8.64 -4.11
C ASP A 132 -11.82 -8.45 -5.37
N HIS A 133 -11.20 -8.10 -6.49
CA HIS A 133 -11.83 -8.12 -7.80
C HIS A 133 -11.87 -9.57 -8.26
N GLY A 134 -13.08 -10.13 -8.32
CA GLY A 134 -13.26 -11.54 -8.69
C GLY A 134 -12.74 -11.82 -10.10
N HIS A 135 -11.55 -12.40 -10.20
CA HIS A 135 -11.07 -12.97 -11.45
C HIS A 135 -11.68 -14.36 -11.65
N ARG A 136 -12.68 -14.44 -12.54
CA ARG A 136 -13.28 -15.71 -12.99
C ARG A 136 -12.42 -16.35 -14.06
N ARG A 137 -11.26 -16.91 -13.68
CA ARG A 137 -10.78 -18.08 -14.42
C ARG A 137 -11.70 -19.24 -14.02
N SER A 138 -12.61 -19.60 -14.92
CA SER A 138 -13.48 -20.77 -14.77
C SER A 138 -12.63 -22.02 -14.88
N GLY A 139 -12.44 -22.72 -13.76
CA GLY A 139 -11.64 -23.94 -13.69
C GLY A 139 -11.81 -24.66 -12.35
N PRO A 140 -11.23 -25.85 -12.18
CA PRO A 140 -11.36 -26.65 -10.96
C PRO A 140 -10.67 -26.01 -9.74
N ILE A 141 -9.70 -25.12 -9.97
CA ILE A 141 -8.99 -24.39 -8.90
C ILE A 141 -9.68 -23.04 -8.72
N GLY A 142 -10.39 -22.86 -7.60
CA GLY A 142 -11.09 -21.60 -7.29
C GLY A 142 -10.15 -20.43 -6.94
N HIS A 143 -8.88 -20.71 -6.66
CA HIS A 143 -7.88 -19.70 -6.33
C HIS A 143 -7.17 -19.20 -7.60
N GLY A 144 -7.50 -17.98 -8.05
CA GLY A 144 -7.07 -17.41 -9.33
C GLY A 144 -5.57 -17.55 -9.62
N PRO A 145 -4.67 -16.97 -8.81
CA PRO A 145 -3.23 -17.06 -9.06
C PRO A 145 -2.70 -18.49 -9.11
N ASN A 146 -3.26 -19.39 -8.28
CA ASN A 146 -2.85 -20.80 -8.26
C ASN A 146 -3.35 -21.54 -9.51
N ALA A 147 -4.50 -21.14 -10.06
CA ALA A 147 -4.99 -21.68 -11.32
C ALA A 147 -4.05 -21.32 -12.49
N VAL A 148 -3.52 -20.09 -12.52
CA VAL A 148 -2.52 -19.67 -13.52
C VAL A 148 -1.22 -20.44 -13.33
N SER A 149 -0.69 -20.51 -12.10
CA SER A 149 0.52 -21.29 -11.80
C SER A 149 0.37 -22.76 -12.20
N ALA A 150 -0.76 -23.40 -11.87
CA ALA A 150 -1.03 -24.78 -12.24
C ALA A 150 -1.07 -24.99 -13.76
N GLU A 151 -1.60 -24.03 -14.52
CA GLU A 151 -1.56 -24.08 -15.98
C GLU A 151 -0.14 -23.97 -16.52
N LEU A 152 0.70 -23.07 -15.98
CA LEU A 152 2.12 -22.99 -16.35
C LEU A 152 2.86 -24.31 -16.11
N PHE A 153 2.66 -24.92 -14.94
CA PHE A 153 3.21 -26.24 -14.64
C PHE A 153 2.74 -27.31 -15.64
N ARG A 154 1.45 -27.31 -15.98
CA ARG A 154 0.88 -28.24 -16.97
C ARG A 154 1.49 -28.06 -18.37
N LEU A 155 1.70 -26.82 -18.81
CA LEU A 155 2.31 -26.52 -20.10
C LEU A 155 3.76 -26.98 -20.16
N VAL A 156 4.55 -26.70 -19.11
CA VAL A 156 5.95 -27.14 -19.01
C VAL A 156 6.04 -28.68 -18.98
N GLU A 157 5.16 -29.36 -18.25
CA GLU A 157 5.12 -30.82 -18.22
C GLU A 157 4.67 -31.41 -19.57
N THR A 158 3.76 -30.74 -20.29
CA THR A 158 3.36 -31.14 -21.64
C THR A 158 4.55 -31.12 -22.60
N LEU A 159 5.32 -30.03 -22.60
CA LEU A 159 6.55 -29.91 -23.39
C LEU A 159 7.59 -30.98 -23.01
N ARG A 160 7.72 -31.28 -21.72
CA ARG A 160 8.61 -32.36 -21.25
C ARG A 160 8.18 -33.73 -21.76
N ARG A 161 6.88 -34.04 -21.74
CA ARG A 161 6.33 -35.31 -22.24
C ARG A 161 6.47 -35.45 -23.75
N GLN A 162 6.41 -34.35 -24.48
CA GLN A 162 6.62 -34.30 -25.93
C GLN A 162 8.10 -34.39 -26.33
N GLY A 163 9.03 -34.32 -25.38
CA GLY A 163 10.48 -34.34 -25.65
C GLY A 163 11.07 -32.98 -26.02
N GLU A 164 10.24 -31.92 -26.07
CA GLU A 164 10.64 -30.54 -26.36
C GLU A 164 11.44 -29.92 -25.20
N LEU A 165 11.19 -30.37 -23.97
CA LEU A 165 12.00 -30.01 -22.79
C LEU A 165 12.64 -31.23 -22.15
N THR A 166 13.93 -31.11 -21.84
CA THR A 166 14.66 -32.11 -21.06
C THR A 166 14.31 -32.00 -19.58
N ARG A 167 14.66 -33.03 -18.80
CA ARG A 167 14.51 -32.98 -17.33
C ARG A 167 15.35 -31.86 -16.71
N GLU A 168 16.51 -31.56 -17.28
CA GLU A 168 17.37 -30.47 -16.81
C GLU A 168 16.77 -29.09 -17.11
N HIS A 169 16.12 -28.90 -18.27
CA HIS A 169 15.37 -27.67 -18.55
C HIS A 169 14.25 -27.46 -17.52
N VAL A 170 13.47 -28.51 -17.23
CA VAL A 170 12.40 -28.43 -16.22
C VAL A 170 12.97 -28.16 -14.83
N ARG A 171 14.08 -28.80 -14.45
CA ARG A 171 14.79 -28.54 -13.19
C ARG A 171 15.20 -27.07 -13.06
N ASN A 172 15.63 -26.44 -14.16
CA ASN A 172 16.03 -25.04 -14.18
C ASN A 172 14.86 -24.04 -14.21
N LEU A 173 13.68 -24.46 -14.69
CA LEU A 173 12.45 -23.65 -14.69
C LEU A 173 11.69 -23.73 -13.37
N ASN A 174 11.74 -24.89 -12.69
CA ASN A 174 10.96 -25.16 -11.49
C ASN A 174 11.13 -24.12 -10.36
N PRO A 175 12.34 -23.61 -10.05
CA PRO A 175 12.49 -22.58 -9.02
C PRO A 175 11.69 -21.32 -9.34
N ASP A 176 11.68 -20.88 -10.60
CA ASP A 176 10.94 -19.67 -10.99
C ASP A 176 9.42 -19.91 -11.01
N LEU A 177 8.98 -21.11 -11.45
CA LEU A 177 7.56 -21.48 -11.43
C LEU A 177 7.00 -21.53 -10.00
N SER A 178 7.74 -22.16 -9.07
CA SER A 178 7.36 -22.20 -7.65
C SER A 178 7.36 -20.81 -7.04
N LEU A 179 8.32 -19.96 -7.43
CA LEU A 179 8.46 -18.61 -6.89
C LEU A 179 7.25 -17.71 -7.22
N LEU A 180 6.52 -17.95 -8.31
CA LEU A 180 5.25 -17.27 -8.59
C LEU A 180 4.23 -17.51 -7.46
N ALA A 181 4.09 -18.76 -7.01
CA ALA A 181 3.20 -19.12 -5.92
C ALA A 181 3.68 -18.55 -4.57
N ASP A 182 4.99 -18.57 -4.31
CA ASP A 182 5.57 -18.00 -3.09
C ASP A 182 5.35 -16.48 -3.01
N ILE A 183 5.48 -15.77 -4.12
CA ILE A 183 5.16 -14.33 -4.22
C ILE A 183 3.68 -14.10 -3.90
N CYS A 184 2.78 -14.91 -4.45
CA CYS A 184 1.34 -14.82 -4.13
C CYS A 184 1.10 -15.00 -2.62
N GLY A 185 1.69 -16.03 -2.02
CA GLY A 185 1.59 -16.28 -0.57
C GLY A 185 2.15 -15.12 0.27
N GLY A 186 3.25 -14.51 -0.16
CA GLY A 186 3.83 -13.32 0.46
C GLY A 186 2.88 -12.11 0.42
N CYS A 187 2.31 -11.81 -0.75
CA CYS A 187 1.34 -10.73 -0.89
C CYS A 187 0.05 -11.01 -0.08
N GLU A 188 -0.41 -12.26 -0.02
CA GLU A 188 -1.56 -12.65 0.78
C GLU A 188 -1.31 -12.48 2.27
N ARG A 189 -0.11 -12.80 2.77
CA ARG A 189 0.26 -12.55 4.16
C ARG A 189 0.16 -11.06 4.49
N ILE A 190 0.69 -10.19 3.62
CA ILE A 190 0.57 -8.73 3.80
C ILE A 190 -0.89 -8.30 3.80
N LYS A 191 -1.74 -8.83 2.91
CA LYS A 191 -3.16 -8.47 2.84
C LYS A 191 -3.97 -8.99 4.03
N LYS A 192 -3.81 -10.26 4.40
CA LYS A 192 -4.64 -10.98 5.38
C LYS A 192 -4.18 -10.78 6.82
N THR A 193 -2.98 -10.28 7.04
CA THR A 193 -2.42 -10.03 8.39
C THR A 193 -2.22 -8.53 8.60
N PRO A 194 -3.31 -7.77 8.87
CA PRO A 194 -3.22 -6.34 9.17
C PRO A 194 -2.53 -6.08 10.52
N ILE A 195 -2.17 -4.82 10.77
CA ILE A 195 -1.68 -4.40 12.08
C ILE A 195 -2.77 -4.72 13.12
N PRO A 196 -2.42 -5.27 14.30
CA PRO A 196 -3.41 -5.67 15.29
C PRO A 196 -4.43 -4.58 15.59
N TYR A 197 -5.71 -4.94 15.52
CA TYR A 197 -6.82 -3.99 15.69
C TYR A 197 -6.73 -3.17 16.99
N SER A 198 -6.30 -3.78 18.08
CA SER A 198 -6.12 -3.12 19.38
C SER A 198 -5.13 -1.96 19.32
N TYR A 199 -4.07 -2.09 18.51
CA TYR A 199 -3.06 -1.05 18.32
C TYR A 199 -3.64 0.15 17.56
N ASN A 200 -4.29 -0.10 16.43
CA ASN A 200 -4.95 0.95 15.64
C ASN A 200 -6.06 1.66 16.44
N LEU A 201 -6.85 0.90 17.20
CA LEU A 201 -7.89 1.46 18.08
C LEU A 201 -7.29 2.35 19.18
N PHE A 202 -6.20 1.90 19.81
CA PHE A 202 -5.53 2.63 20.88
C PHE A 202 -4.99 3.98 20.37
N ILE A 203 -4.27 4.00 19.25
CA ILE A 203 -3.72 5.23 18.66
C ILE A 203 -4.83 6.24 18.34
N LYS A 204 -5.89 5.81 17.64
CA LYS A 204 -6.98 6.72 17.26
C LYS A 204 -7.70 7.29 18.50
N LYS A 205 -7.96 6.47 19.53
CA LYS A 205 -8.53 6.94 20.80
C LYS A 205 -7.60 7.91 21.53
N PHE A 206 -6.30 7.65 21.49
CA PHE A 206 -5.32 8.47 22.20
C PHE A 206 -5.14 9.84 21.53
N ILE A 207 -5.07 9.90 20.20
CA ILE A 207 -5.12 11.16 19.44
C ILE A 207 -6.40 11.94 19.77
N PHE A 208 -7.55 11.28 19.76
CA PHE A 208 -8.83 11.93 20.08
C PHE A 208 -8.84 12.54 21.48
N ALA A 209 -8.43 11.78 22.50
CA ALA A 209 -8.36 12.26 23.88
C ALA A 209 -7.38 13.43 24.02
N TYR A 210 -6.24 13.37 23.35
CA TYR A 210 -5.23 14.43 23.36
C TYR A 210 -5.77 15.74 22.78
N ILE A 211 -6.39 15.68 21.60
CA ILE A 211 -6.92 16.85 20.92
C ILE A 211 -8.12 17.46 21.66
N VAL A 212 -9.03 16.64 22.18
CA VAL A 212 -10.21 17.14 22.92
C VAL A 212 -9.82 17.82 24.23
N THR A 213 -8.75 17.36 24.88
CA THR A 213 -8.30 17.96 26.15
C THR A 213 -7.40 19.18 25.96
N MET A 214 -6.79 19.35 24.78
CA MET A 214 -5.82 20.41 24.51
C MET A 214 -6.36 21.85 24.72
N PRO A 215 -7.58 22.22 24.27
CA PRO A 215 -8.14 23.54 24.51
C PRO A 215 -8.18 23.94 25.98
N PHE A 216 -8.58 23.02 26.86
CA PHE A 216 -8.69 23.30 28.31
C PHE A 216 -7.34 23.59 28.96
N VAL A 217 -6.25 23.07 28.39
CA VAL A 217 -4.91 23.26 28.93
C VAL A 217 -4.27 24.52 28.37
N PHE A 218 -4.50 24.82 27.09
CA PHE A 218 -3.80 25.90 26.39
C PHE A 218 -4.55 27.24 26.48
N VAL A 219 -5.85 27.23 26.77
CA VAL A 219 -6.67 28.44 26.83
C VAL A 219 -6.19 29.44 27.88
N HIS A 220 -5.62 28.99 28.99
CA HIS A 220 -5.12 29.89 30.03
C HIS A 220 -3.92 30.72 29.54
N ASP A 221 -2.98 30.08 28.85
CA ASP A 221 -1.73 30.70 28.44
C ASP A 221 -1.86 31.43 27.09
N PHE A 222 -2.74 30.97 26.21
CA PHE A 222 -2.85 31.46 24.83
C PHE A 222 -4.17 32.16 24.50
N GLY A 223 -5.19 32.10 25.37
CA GLY A 223 -6.51 32.65 25.07
C GLY A 223 -7.06 32.11 23.75
N TYR A 224 -7.62 32.98 22.91
CA TYR A 224 -8.18 32.60 21.60
C TYR A 224 -7.14 32.05 20.60
N TRP A 225 -5.82 32.23 20.81
CA TRP A 225 -4.81 31.60 19.94
C TRP A 225 -4.78 30.08 20.06
N GLU A 226 -5.26 29.51 21.16
CA GLU A 226 -5.36 28.06 21.33
C GLU A 226 -6.17 27.39 20.21
N ILE A 227 -7.19 28.08 19.67
CA ILE A 227 -8.04 27.59 18.57
C ILE A 227 -7.18 27.20 17.37
N LEU A 228 -6.22 28.05 17.01
CA LEU A 228 -5.30 27.79 15.91
C LEU A 228 -4.40 26.60 16.24
N PHE A 229 -3.81 26.57 17.44
CA PHE A 229 -2.87 25.52 17.84
C PHE A 229 -3.54 24.15 17.94
N THR A 230 -4.72 24.05 18.56
CA THR A 230 -5.50 22.81 18.66
C THR A 230 -5.89 22.31 17.28
N THR A 231 -6.40 23.20 16.41
CA THR A 231 -6.82 22.82 15.05
C THR A 231 -5.63 22.38 14.19
N PHE A 232 -4.50 23.09 14.29
CA PHE A 232 -3.27 22.73 13.58
C PHE A 232 -2.70 21.41 14.09
N MET A 233 -2.66 21.19 15.41
CA MET A 233 -2.19 19.94 16.01
C MET A 233 -3.05 18.76 15.59
N PHE A 234 -4.38 18.94 15.56
CA PHE A 234 -5.29 17.93 15.01
C PHE A 234 -4.95 17.60 13.56
N TYR A 235 -4.79 18.63 12.72
CA TYR A 235 -4.44 18.43 11.33
C TYR A 235 -3.15 17.61 11.17
N VAL A 236 -2.10 17.94 11.93
CA VAL A 236 -0.82 17.21 11.87
C VAL A 236 -0.99 15.75 12.30
N LEU A 237 -1.56 15.50 13.49
CA LEU A 237 -1.68 14.13 14.02
C LEU A 237 -2.63 13.27 13.19
N ALA A 238 -3.78 13.81 12.79
CA ALA A 238 -4.75 13.10 11.97
C ALA A 238 -4.23 12.86 10.54
N SER A 239 -3.48 13.79 9.97
CA SER A 239 -2.90 13.59 8.63
C SER A 239 -1.84 12.49 8.62
N LEU A 240 -0.98 12.44 9.65
CA LEU A 240 -0.01 11.35 9.79
C LEU A 240 -0.68 9.99 9.96
N GLU A 241 -1.77 9.92 10.74
CA GLU A 241 -2.54 8.68 10.92
C GLU A 241 -3.22 8.24 9.62
N ILE A 242 -3.81 9.17 8.84
CA ILE A 242 -4.40 8.85 7.53
C ILE A 242 -3.32 8.37 6.56
N LEU A 243 -2.16 9.02 6.52
CA LEU A 243 -1.06 8.61 5.66
C LEU A 243 -0.55 7.21 6.01
N ALA A 244 -0.41 6.91 7.30
CA ALA A 244 -0.01 5.58 7.76
C ALA A 244 -1.06 4.51 7.42
N GLU A 245 -2.35 4.87 7.42
CA GLU A 245 -3.45 3.99 7.02
C GLU A 245 -3.48 3.72 5.51
N GLU A 246 -3.25 4.74 4.68
CA GLU A 246 -3.15 4.59 3.21
C GLU A 246 -1.94 3.71 2.83
N VAL A 247 -0.78 3.93 3.45
CA VAL A 247 0.44 3.16 3.14
C VAL A 247 0.37 1.72 3.68
N GLU A 248 -0.44 1.45 4.70
CA GLU A 248 -0.58 0.12 5.31
C GLU A 248 -1.10 -0.95 4.33
N ASN A 249 -1.93 -0.57 3.36
CA ASN A 249 -2.62 -1.49 2.44
C ASN A 249 -2.14 -1.31 0.98
N PRO A 250 -0.91 -1.75 0.63
CA PRO A 250 -0.21 -1.31 -0.58
C PRO A 250 -0.80 -1.76 -1.92
N PHE A 251 -1.80 -2.65 -1.91
CA PHE A 251 -2.35 -3.28 -3.12
C PHE A 251 -3.69 -2.68 -3.59
N GLY A 252 -4.20 -1.66 -2.89
CA GLY A 252 -5.47 -1.03 -3.21
C GLY A 252 -5.42 -0.14 -4.47
N THR A 253 -6.24 0.90 -4.45
CA THR A 253 -6.41 1.87 -5.53
C THR A 253 -6.13 3.31 -5.08
N ASP A 254 -5.61 3.50 -3.86
CA ASP A 254 -5.28 4.81 -3.33
C ASP A 254 -4.08 5.41 -4.06
N ALA A 255 -3.93 6.73 -3.96
CA ALA A 255 -2.87 7.46 -4.67
C ALA A 255 -1.46 6.95 -4.31
N ASN A 256 -1.29 6.53 -3.05
CA ASN A 256 -0.05 6.06 -2.43
C ASN A 256 0.16 4.54 -2.57
N ASP A 257 -0.81 3.81 -3.12
CA ASP A 257 -0.68 2.38 -3.38
C ASP A 257 0.30 2.10 -4.52
N LEU A 258 0.80 0.87 -4.51
CA LEU A 258 1.68 0.35 -5.54
C LEU A 258 0.99 0.44 -6.90
N PRO A 259 1.71 0.86 -7.97
CA PRO A 259 1.15 0.94 -9.31
C PRO A 259 1.08 -0.47 -9.96
N THR A 260 0.37 -1.39 -9.31
CA THR A 260 0.28 -2.81 -9.68
C THR A 260 -0.28 -3.00 -11.09
N ASP A 261 -1.20 -2.15 -11.55
CA ASP A 261 -1.67 -2.11 -12.94
C ASP A 261 -0.54 -1.87 -13.94
N GLN A 262 0.29 -0.86 -13.68
CA GLN A 262 1.40 -0.53 -14.57
C GLN A 262 2.50 -1.60 -14.52
N ILE A 263 2.75 -2.19 -13.34
CA ILE A 263 3.73 -3.27 -13.21
C ILE A 263 3.23 -4.53 -13.94
N ALA A 264 1.95 -4.89 -13.81
CA ALA A 264 1.36 -6.02 -14.51
C ALA A 264 1.41 -5.84 -16.04
N GLU A 265 1.03 -4.66 -16.53
CA GLU A 265 1.13 -4.32 -17.95
C GLU A 265 2.58 -4.43 -18.45
N ASN A 266 3.54 -3.89 -17.71
CA ASN A 266 4.96 -4.01 -18.07
C ASN A 266 5.42 -5.47 -18.12
N ILE A 267 5.03 -6.31 -17.15
CA ILE A 267 5.34 -7.74 -17.15
C ILE A 267 4.78 -8.40 -18.40
N ARG A 268 3.50 -8.17 -18.69
CA ARG A 268 2.81 -8.73 -19.86
C ARG A 268 3.53 -8.36 -21.16
N GLN A 269 3.87 -7.09 -21.35
CA GLN A 269 4.59 -6.63 -22.54
C GLN A 269 6.00 -7.23 -22.64
N ASN A 270 6.77 -7.26 -21.55
CA ASN A 270 8.11 -7.85 -21.54
C ASN A 270 8.07 -9.34 -21.91
N VAL A 271 7.11 -10.10 -21.36
CA VAL A 271 6.95 -11.53 -21.63
C VAL A 271 6.57 -11.77 -23.09
N LEU A 272 5.61 -11.00 -23.62
CA LEU A 272 5.20 -11.09 -25.03
C LEU A 272 6.35 -10.73 -25.97
N GLU A 273 7.10 -9.67 -25.70
CA GLU A 273 8.26 -9.26 -26.49
C GLU A 273 9.33 -10.36 -26.52
N ILE A 274 9.67 -10.94 -25.36
CA ILE A 274 10.72 -11.97 -25.28
C ILE A 274 10.31 -13.26 -26.01
N LEU A 275 9.05 -13.68 -25.88
CA LEU A 275 8.60 -14.97 -26.43
C LEU A 275 8.12 -14.89 -27.88
N LEU A 276 7.59 -13.74 -28.31
CA LEU A 276 6.92 -13.54 -29.61
C LEU A 276 7.51 -12.38 -30.44
N GLY A 277 8.26 -11.45 -29.85
CA GLY A 277 8.67 -10.18 -30.47
C GLY A 277 9.76 -10.26 -31.55
N GLN A 278 10.03 -11.43 -32.14
CA GLN A 278 11.10 -11.61 -33.14
C GLN A 278 10.61 -11.64 -34.60
N ASP A 279 9.37 -11.24 -34.87
CA ASP A 279 8.80 -11.12 -36.24
C ASP A 279 8.81 -9.68 -36.79
N ARG A 280 9.78 -8.84 -36.39
CA ARG A 280 10.05 -7.54 -37.03
C ARG A 280 11.47 -7.44 -37.55
#